data_AF-A0A1S1QN03-F1
#
_entry.id   AF-A0A1S1QN03-F1
#
_cell.length_a   1.000
_cell.length_b   1.000
_cell.length_c   1.000
_cell.angle_alpha   90.00
_cell.angle_beta   90.00
_cell.angle_gamma   90.00
#
_symmetry.space_group_name_H-M   'P 1'
#
loop_
_entity.id
_entity.type
_entity.pdbx_description
1 polymer ?
#
loop_
_entity_poly.entity_id
_entity_poly.type
_entity_poly.pdbx_seq_one_letter_code
_entity_poly.pdbx_strand_id
1 'polypeptide(L)' 'MRRDRLSAWLTGEAVSRIIAAQRSARESWDPLQRLANTFGDVDDDAFRALVMRVGKAIDELDHYFMLLLAEARRRGIG' A
#
# COMPACT_ATOMS: atom_id res chain seq x y z
N MET A 1 -11.03 16.73 14.82
CA MET A 1 -10.81 15.25 14.79
C MET A 1 -10.15 14.71 13.51
N ARG A 2 -10.69 14.85 12.29
CA ARG A 2 -9.96 14.37 11.06
C ARG A 2 -8.67 15.17 10.77
N ARG A 3 -8.67 16.48 11.09
CA ARG A 3 -7.53 17.40 10.84
C ARG A 3 -6.32 17.12 11.73
N ASP A 4 -6.55 16.74 13.00
CA ASP A 4 -5.51 16.43 13.99
C ASP A 4 -4.91 15.04 13.80
N ARG A 5 -5.68 14.08 13.26
CA ARG A 5 -5.13 12.76 12.93
C ARG A 5 -4.15 12.80 11.78
N LEU A 6 -4.38 13.67 10.79
CA LEU A 6 -3.50 13.79 9.63
C LEU A 6 -2.22 14.58 9.95
N SER A 7 -2.22 15.53 10.89
CA SER A 7 -1.02 16.32 11.20
C SER A 7 0.16 15.46 11.67
N ALA A 8 -0.09 14.36 12.38
CA ALA A 8 0.94 13.41 12.80
C ALA A 8 1.65 12.69 11.64
N TRP A 9 1.01 12.59 10.47
CA TRP A 9 1.55 11.93 9.27
C TRP A 9 2.23 12.90 8.30
N LEU A 10 2.15 14.20 8.58
CA LEU A 10 2.56 15.26 7.68
C LEU A 10 3.78 16.01 8.25
N THR A 11 4.76 15.27 8.77
CA THR A 11 6.11 15.77 9.05
C THR A 11 7.05 15.25 7.96
N GLY A 12 8.18 15.90 7.69
CA GLY A 12 9.14 15.41 6.67
C GLY A 12 9.64 13.98 6.94
N GLU A 13 9.84 13.64 8.22
CA GLU A 13 10.19 12.27 8.63
C GLU A 13 9.05 11.27 8.34
N ALA A 14 7.81 11.62 8.65
CA ALA A 14 6.65 10.78 8.36
C ALA A 14 6.45 10.60 6.85
N VAL A 15 6.65 11.66 6.05
CA VAL A 15 6.61 11.63 4.59
C VAL A 15 7.67 10.66 4.04
N SER A 16 8.89 10.72 4.55
CA SER A 16 9.97 9.79 4.16
C SER A 16 9.61 8.33 4.48
N ARG A 17 9.01 8.08 5.65
CA ARG A 17 8.51 6.74 6.04
C ARG A 17 7.36 6.27 5.15
N ILE A 18 6.44 7.16 4.76
CA ILE A 18 5.35 6.85 3.83
C ILE A 18 5.90 6.49 2.45
N ILE A 19 6.89 7.21 1.94
CA ILE A 19 7.54 6.89 0.65
C ILE A 19 8.18 5.50 0.70
N ALA A 20 8.91 5.18 1.78
CA ALA A 20 9.51 3.86 1.96
C ALA A 20 8.45 2.74 2.03
N ALA A 21 7.36 2.98 2.77
CA ALA A 21 6.25 2.03 2.87
C ALA A 21 5.54 1.83 1.53
N GLN A 22 5.32 2.90 0.76
CA GLN A 22 4.73 2.85 -0.58
C GLN A 22 5.59 2.03 -1.54
N ARG A 23 6.90 2.24 -1.52
CA ARG A 23 7.84 1.45 -2.32
C ARG A 23 7.77 -0.04 -1.97
N SER A 24 7.77 -0.37 -0.68
CA SER A 24 7.68 -1.75 -0.21
C SER A 24 6.35 -2.42 -0.61
N ALA A 25 5.22 -1.69 -0.54
CA ALA A 25 3.93 -2.18 -1.00
C ALA A 25 3.96 -2.53 -2.50
N ARG A 26 4.52 -1.65 -3.34
CA ARG A 26 4.67 -1.90 -4.79
C ARG A 26 5.59 -3.08 -5.09
N GLU A 27 6.72 -3.17 -4.40
CA GLU A 27 7.68 -4.28 -4.55
C GLU A 27 7.09 -5.64 -4.12
N SER A 28 6.00 -5.64 -3.33
CA SER A 28 5.31 -6.86 -2.91
C SER A 28 4.39 -7.44 -3.99
N TRP A 29 4.08 -6.70 -5.06
CA TRP A 29 3.18 -7.15 -6.11
C TRP A 29 3.73 -8.34 -6.91
N ASP A 30 4.96 -8.23 -7.43
CA ASP A 30 5.53 -9.30 -8.25
C ASP A 30 5.66 -10.64 -7.51
N PRO A 31 6.11 -10.68 -6.23
CA PRO A 31 6.08 -11.91 -5.43
C PRO A 31 4.67 -12.50 -5.28
N LEU A 32 3.65 -11.68 -5.05
CA LEU A 32 2.26 -12.16 -4.91
C LEU A 32 1.70 -12.68 -6.23
N GLN A 33 2.01 -12.02 -7.34
CA GLN A 33 1.62 -12.50 -8.65
C GLN A 33 2.33 -13.81 -9.00
N ARG A 34 3.62 -13.94 -8.69
CA ARG A 34 4.34 -15.21 -8.84
C ARG A 34 3.71 -16.31 -8.01
N LEU A 35 3.39 -16.03 -6.74
CA LEU A 35 2.72 -16.97 -5.84
C LEU A 35 1.36 -17.40 -6.42
N ALA A 36 0.53 -16.46 -6.89
CA ALA A 36 -0.74 -16.77 -7.54
C ALA A 36 -0.57 -17.70 -8.74
N ASN A 37 0.45 -17.44 -9.57
CA ASN A 37 0.73 -18.21 -10.78
C ASN A 37 1.29 -19.60 -10.46
N THR A 38 2.12 -19.75 -9.41
CA THR A 38 2.69 -21.03 -8.99
C THR A 38 1.62 -22.06 -8.62
N PHE A 39 0.49 -21.60 -8.09
CA PHE A 39 -0.66 -22.44 -7.74
C PHE A 39 -1.84 -22.22 -8.70
N GLY A 40 -1.58 -21.67 -9.90
CA GLY A 40 -2.60 -21.32 -10.88
C GLY A 40 -3.34 -22.53 -11.47
N ASP A 41 -2.80 -23.73 -11.30
CA ASP A 41 -3.34 -25.04 -11.66
C ASP A 41 -4.02 -25.77 -10.48
N VAL A 42 -3.86 -25.26 -9.25
CA VAL A 42 -4.50 -25.82 -8.06
C VAL A 42 -5.94 -25.30 -7.98
N ASP A 43 -6.89 -26.22 -7.94
CA ASP A 43 -8.32 -25.93 -7.76
C ASP A 43 -8.63 -25.70 -6.27
N ASP A 44 -8.02 -24.65 -5.71
CA ASP A 44 -8.22 -24.20 -4.33
C ASP A 44 -8.71 -22.75 -4.32
N ASP A 45 -10.03 -22.61 -4.37
CA ASP A 45 -10.72 -21.32 -4.34
C ASP A 45 -10.41 -20.50 -3.08
N ALA A 46 -10.17 -21.16 -1.94
CA ALA A 46 -9.87 -20.48 -0.69
C ALA A 46 -8.49 -19.83 -0.76
N PHE A 47 -7.49 -20.55 -1.29
CA PHE A 47 -6.17 -20.00 -1.54
C PHE A 47 -6.22 -18.82 -2.53
N ARG A 48 -6.92 -18.97 -3.66
CA ARG A 48 -7.06 -17.88 -4.66
C ARG A 48 -7.73 -16.65 -4.05
N ALA A 49 -8.79 -16.84 -3.28
CA ALA A 49 -9.48 -15.76 -2.59
C ALA A 49 -8.58 -15.03 -1.58
N LEU A 50 -7.69 -15.74 -0.88
CA LEU A 50 -6.70 -15.15 0.02
C LEU A 50 -5.69 -14.29 -0.74
N VAL A 51 -5.11 -14.82 -1.82
CA VAL A 51 -4.11 -14.09 -2.63
C VAL A 51 -4.71 -12.83 -3.24
N MET A 52 -5.92 -12.91 -3.81
CA MET A 52 -6.63 -11.75 -4.35
C MET A 52 -6.94 -10.70 -3.29
N ARG A 53 -7.30 -11.13 -2.07
CA ARG A 53 -7.57 -10.23 -0.95
C ARG A 53 -6.31 -9.49 -0.49
N VAL A 54 -5.18 -10.18 -0.40
CA VAL A 54 -3.89 -9.55 -0.06
C VAL A 54 -3.48 -8.56 -1.16
N GLY A 55 -3.59 -8.96 -2.43
CA GLY A 55 -3.31 -8.07 -3.56
C GLY A 55 -4.15 -6.79 -3.53
N LYS A 56 -5.46 -6.93 -3.31
CA LYS A 56 -6.38 -5.79 -3.16
C LYS A 56 -6.02 -4.89 -1.97
N ALA A 57 -5.68 -5.46 -0.82
CA ALA A 57 -5.31 -4.69 0.36
C ALA A 57 -4.01 -3.88 0.15
N ILE A 58 -3.05 -4.42 -0.61
CA ILE A 58 -1.82 -3.70 -0.96
C ILE A 58 -2.10 -2.54 -1.91
N ASP A 59 -2.96 -2.73 -2.91
CA ASP A 59 -3.37 -1.67 -3.83
C ASP A 59 -4.11 -0.54 -3.11
N GLU A 60 -5.05 -0.89 -2.22
CA GLU A 60 -5.74 0.08 -1.36
C GLU A 60 -4.76 0.86 -0.46
N LEU A 61 -3.72 0.20 0.04
CA LEU A 61 -2.68 0.82 0.84
C LEU A 61 -1.79 1.77 0.03
N ASP A 62 -1.38 1.38 -1.19
CA ASP A 62 -0.66 2.28 -2.12
C ASP A 62 -1.47 3.53 -2.41
N HIS A 63 -2.76 3.36 -2.70
CA HIS A 63 -3.68 4.46 -2.94
C HIS A 63 -3.76 5.41 -1.73
N TYR A 64 -3.87 4.86 -0.53
CA TYR A 64 -3.89 5.66 0.69
C TYR A 64 -2.58 6.44 0.89
N PHE A 65 -1.42 5.84 0.61
CA PHE A 65 -0.15 6.56 0.64
C PHE A 65 -0.09 7.69 -0.39
N MET A 66 -0.60 7.49 -1.61
CA MET A 66 -0.70 8.58 -2.60
C MET A 66 -1.52 9.75 -2.07
N LEU A 67 -2.63 9.49 -1.39
CA LEU A 67 -3.47 10.54 -0.80
C LEU A 67 -2.72 11.32 0.29
N LEU A 68 -1.98 10.62 1.17
CA LEU A 68 -1.17 11.25 2.21
C LEU A 68 -0.04 12.10 1.63
N LEU A 69 0.64 11.62 0.59
CA LEU A 69 1.72 12.36 -0.07
C LEU A 69 1.18 13.58 -0.82
N ALA A 70 0.03 13.47 -1.47
CA ALA A 70 -0.64 14.60 -2.11
C ALA A 70 -1.03 15.69 -1.09
N GLU A 71 -1.49 15.28 0.10
CA GLU A 71 -1.77 16.19 1.22
C GLU A 71 -0.49 16.87 1.73
N ALA A 72 0.60 16.11 1.93
CA ALA A 72 1.89 16.66 2.38
C ALA A 72 2.41 17.71 1.41
N ARG A 73 2.38 17.40 0.11
CA ARG A 73 2.78 18.33 -0.95
C ARG A 73 1.93 19.60 -0.94
N ARG A 74 0.61 19.49 -0.74
CA ARG A 74 -0.28 20.67 -0.65
C ARG A 74 0.08 21.58 0.52
N ARG A 75 0.67 21.04 1.58
CA ARG A 75 1.11 21.79 2.77
C ARG A 75 2.56 22.25 2.70
N GLY A 76 3.28 21.95 1.61
CA GLY A 76 4.69 22.33 1.45
C GLY A 76 5.65 21.51 2.32
N ILE A 77 5.29 20.26 2.63
CA ILE A 77 6.07 19.38 3.50
C ILE A 77 6.73 18.30 2.64
N GLY A 78 8.06 18.21 2.71
CA GLY A 78 8.91 17.26 1.99
C GLY A 78 9.90 16.58 2.91
#